data_AF-A0A0J0XD42-F1
#
_entry.id   AF-A0A0J0XD42-F1
#
_cell.length_a   1.000
_cell.length_b   1.000
_cell.length_c   1.000
_cell.angle_alpha   90.00
_cell.angle_beta   90.00
_cell.angle_gamma   90.00
#
_symmetry.space_group_name_H-M   'P 1'
#
loop_
_entity.id
_entity.type
_entity.pdbx_description
1 polymer ?
#
loop_
_entity_poly.entity_id
_entity_poly.type
_entity_poly.pdbx_seq_one_letter_code
_entity_poly.pdbx_strand_id
1 'polypeptide(L)'
;MLSLLSLPLLAAAAHASALFPRDYSGFKDPNALGGSMLTVVNNTYPPGLGEPLNVIISTESDPAVLKDSLYDGGFQNYMLSVYLSTQCLGAQFSAVQEANLDGRTNVSEIQTLRYNYGDPYIGSCRETFEGGQHLRYWTQNSTGAIFMAVSVEMELAKGHDIIRNGYNAGRDFLVGNLTNLTEPLNGRNLTNTSTFAGSTRYRNYTYHTDVRYVSGLLQNSSEDINHYITVEDDGLPAIDGLVAVLTVTITDRPEGTMSAAQRTVASAALAAAALAVAVLL
;
A
#
# COMPACT_ATOMS: atom_id res chain seq x y z
N MET A 1 67.01 -4.12 26.91
CA MET A 1 66.33 -4.81 25.78
C MET A 1 64.89 -5.07 26.23
N LEU A 2 63.95 -4.18 25.88
CA LEU A 2 62.53 -4.36 26.22
C LEU A 2 61.89 -5.22 25.13
N SER A 3 61.34 -6.36 25.54
CA SER A 3 60.58 -7.29 24.69
C SER A 3 59.13 -6.81 24.61
N LEU A 4 58.69 -6.38 23.43
CA LEU A 4 57.28 -6.10 23.12
C LEU A 4 56.61 -7.43 22.74
N LEU A 5 55.70 -7.91 23.61
CA LEU A 5 54.75 -8.97 23.24
C LEU A 5 53.65 -8.37 22.37
N SER A 6 53.54 -8.86 21.13
CA SER A 6 52.41 -8.60 20.23
C SER A 6 51.24 -9.52 20.60
N LEU A 7 50.13 -8.93 21.04
CA LEU A 7 48.84 -9.63 21.15
C LEU A 7 48.18 -9.67 19.76
N PRO A 8 47.70 -10.83 19.29
CA PRO A 8 46.92 -10.88 18.06
C PRO A 8 45.52 -10.32 18.31
N LEU A 9 45.13 -9.35 17.48
CA LEU A 9 43.78 -8.82 17.43
C LEU A 9 42.89 -9.88 16.77
N LEU A 10 42.07 -10.60 17.55
CA LEU A 10 41.00 -11.42 16.99
C LEU A 10 39.95 -10.49 16.37
N ALA A 11 39.89 -10.43 15.05
CA ALA A 11 38.77 -9.85 14.34
C ALA A 11 37.52 -10.71 14.61
N ALA A 12 36.59 -10.19 15.40
CA ALA A 12 35.26 -10.78 15.53
C ALA A 12 34.56 -10.65 14.18
N ALA A 13 34.43 -11.74 13.45
CA ALA A 13 33.55 -11.81 12.29
C ALA A 13 32.11 -11.60 12.77
N ALA A 14 31.57 -10.41 12.50
CA ALA A 14 30.15 -10.15 12.64
C ALA A 14 29.42 -11.18 11.77
N HIS A 15 28.72 -12.11 12.43
CA HIS A 15 27.84 -13.02 11.74
C HIS A 15 26.71 -12.17 11.17
N ALA A 16 26.71 -11.97 9.86
CA ALA A 16 25.52 -11.53 9.16
C ALA A 16 24.44 -12.57 9.46
N SER A 17 23.54 -12.25 10.38
CA SER A 17 22.34 -13.02 10.60
C SER A 17 21.65 -13.15 9.25
N ALA A 18 21.64 -14.35 8.69
CA ALA A 18 20.81 -14.65 7.54
C ALA A 18 19.39 -14.20 7.90
N LEU A 19 18.90 -13.16 7.24
CA LEU A 19 17.52 -12.72 7.34
C LEU A 19 16.68 -13.91 6.89
N PHE A 20 16.11 -14.64 7.84
CA PHE A 20 15.09 -15.63 7.54
C PHE A 20 14.02 -14.92 6.70
N PRO A 21 13.52 -15.55 5.62
CA PRO A 21 12.37 -15.01 4.90
C PRO A 21 11.26 -14.80 5.92
N ARG A 22 10.87 -13.54 6.15
CA ARG A 22 9.64 -13.26 6.89
C ARG A 22 8.53 -13.77 5.98
N ASP A 23 7.95 -14.90 6.33
CA ASP A 23 6.80 -15.45 5.63
C ASP A 23 5.59 -14.60 5.99
N TYR A 24 5.44 -13.47 5.31
CA TYR A 24 4.20 -12.71 5.33
C TYR A 24 3.23 -13.44 4.41
N SER A 25 2.17 -13.98 4.97
CA SER A 25 1.15 -14.63 4.16
C SER A 25 0.47 -13.60 3.24
N GLY A 26 0.29 -14.00 2.00
CA GLY A 26 -0.47 -13.27 1.00
C GLY A 26 0.27 -12.19 0.19
N PHE A 27 1.59 -12.07 0.29
CA PHE A 27 2.44 -11.42 -0.72
C PHE A 27 3.86 -12.01 -0.68
N LYS A 28 4.68 -11.72 -1.68
CA LYS A 28 6.11 -12.06 -1.66
C LYS A 28 6.92 -10.78 -1.54
N ASP A 29 7.95 -10.78 -0.70
CA ASP A 29 8.89 -9.65 -0.60
C ASP A 29 9.59 -9.42 -1.96
N PRO A 30 9.39 -8.27 -2.62
CA PRO A 30 10.06 -7.95 -3.87
C PRO A 30 11.58 -8.10 -3.78
N ASN A 31 12.21 -7.69 -2.68
CA ASN A 31 13.67 -7.76 -2.52
C ASN A 31 14.17 -9.21 -2.60
N ALA A 32 13.42 -10.15 -2.02
CA ALA A 32 13.74 -11.57 -2.05
C ALA A 32 13.58 -12.20 -3.45
N LEU A 33 12.85 -11.54 -4.34
CA LEU A 33 12.67 -11.97 -5.73
C LEU A 33 13.65 -11.30 -6.70
N GLY A 34 14.51 -10.38 -6.24
CA GLY A 34 15.34 -9.52 -7.09
C GLY A 34 14.63 -8.27 -7.62
N GLY A 35 13.47 -7.96 -7.04
CA GLY A 35 12.73 -6.72 -7.21
C GLY A 35 13.13 -5.65 -6.18
N SER A 36 12.25 -4.66 -5.98
CA SER A 36 12.47 -3.55 -5.05
C SER A 36 11.19 -3.15 -4.34
N MET A 37 11.32 -2.74 -3.07
CA MET A 37 10.27 -2.04 -2.31
C MET A 37 10.21 -0.53 -2.59
N LEU A 38 10.96 -0.05 -3.59
CA LEU A 38 10.89 1.31 -4.11
C LEU A 38 10.31 1.32 -5.53
N THR A 39 9.57 2.37 -5.86
CA THR A 39 9.11 2.61 -7.23
C THR A 39 10.27 3.00 -8.14
N VAL A 40 10.05 2.90 -9.45
CA VAL A 40 10.95 3.37 -10.49
C VAL A 40 10.43 4.72 -10.97
N VAL A 41 11.17 5.78 -10.66
CA VAL A 41 10.82 7.15 -11.00
C VAL A 41 11.85 7.70 -12.00
N ASN A 42 11.35 8.16 -13.14
CA ASN A 42 12.19 8.77 -14.16
C ASN A 42 12.55 10.22 -13.77
N ASN A 43 13.75 10.66 -14.16
CA ASN A 43 14.22 12.05 -13.98
C ASN A 43 14.33 12.53 -12.53
N THR A 44 14.62 11.63 -11.58
CA THR A 44 14.96 12.02 -10.21
C THR A 44 16.35 12.65 -10.13
N TYR A 45 16.59 13.45 -9.08
CA TYR A 45 17.90 14.01 -8.78
C TYR A 45 18.30 13.76 -7.32
N PRO A 46 19.40 13.02 -7.06
CA PRO A 46 20.19 12.23 -8.03
C PRO A 46 19.34 11.20 -8.80
N PRO A 47 19.81 10.71 -9.97
CA PRO A 47 19.09 9.67 -10.71
C PRO A 47 18.97 8.37 -9.92
N GLY A 48 17.85 7.67 -10.07
CA GLY A 48 17.64 6.32 -9.52
C GLY A 48 16.89 6.28 -8.18
N LEU A 49 16.42 7.43 -7.68
CA LEU A 49 15.58 7.47 -6.49
C LEU A 49 14.16 6.94 -6.77
N GLY A 50 13.53 6.37 -5.74
CA GLY A 50 12.18 5.83 -5.79
C GLY A 50 11.29 6.27 -4.64
N GLU A 51 9.97 6.13 -4.80
CA GLU A 51 9.01 6.31 -3.72
C GLU A 51 8.85 4.98 -2.94
N PRO A 52 8.69 5.01 -1.61
CA PRO A 52 8.57 3.80 -0.82
C PRO A 52 7.20 3.13 -1.01
N LEU A 53 7.19 1.83 -1.32
CA LEU A 53 5.98 0.98 -1.31
C LEU A 53 5.61 0.64 0.15
N ASN A 54 5.10 1.64 0.87
CA ASN A 54 4.94 1.61 2.32
C ASN A 54 3.59 1.05 2.82
N VAL A 55 2.71 0.60 1.92
CA VAL A 55 1.47 -0.11 2.27
C VAL A 55 1.23 -1.29 1.33
N ILE A 56 0.72 -2.41 1.85
CA ILE A 56 0.40 -3.62 1.09
C ILE A 56 -1.00 -4.12 1.47
N ILE A 57 -1.86 -4.44 0.48
CA ILE A 57 -3.05 -5.28 0.72
C ILE A 57 -2.67 -6.73 0.42
N SER A 58 -2.71 -7.55 1.45
CA SER A 58 -2.44 -8.99 1.38
C SER A 58 -3.55 -9.73 0.61
N THR A 59 -3.19 -10.83 -0.07
CA THR A 59 -4.15 -11.71 -0.73
C THR A 59 -5.02 -12.53 0.22
N GLU A 60 -4.79 -12.43 1.53
CA GLU A 60 -5.72 -12.89 2.56
C GLU A 60 -7.00 -12.03 2.65
N SER A 61 -7.01 -10.87 2.00
CA SER A 61 -8.20 -10.03 1.84
C SER A 61 -9.25 -10.67 0.93
N ASP A 62 -10.48 -10.19 1.03
CA ASP A 62 -11.55 -10.58 0.12
C ASP A 62 -11.13 -10.35 -1.35
N PRO A 63 -11.29 -11.35 -2.25
CA PRO A 63 -10.83 -11.24 -3.63
C PRO A 63 -11.46 -10.11 -4.45
N ALA A 64 -12.57 -9.53 -3.97
CA ALA A 64 -13.16 -8.34 -4.57
C ALA A 64 -12.27 -7.10 -4.37
N VAL A 65 -11.71 -6.91 -3.17
CA VAL A 65 -10.89 -5.74 -2.80
C VAL A 65 -9.58 -5.71 -3.61
N LEU A 66 -9.08 -6.87 -4.03
CA LEU A 66 -7.85 -6.99 -4.85
C LEU A 66 -8.06 -6.64 -6.33
N LYS A 67 -9.27 -6.25 -6.74
CA LYS A 67 -9.58 -5.88 -8.12
C LYS A 67 -9.61 -4.38 -8.27
N ASP A 68 -8.92 -3.86 -9.28
CA ASP A 68 -9.05 -2.49 -9.71
C ASP A 68 -10.47 -2.22 -10.24
N SER A 69 -11.36 -1.72 -9.37
CA SER A 69 -12.77 -1.53 -9.71
C SER A 69 -13.46 -0.57 -8.73
N LEU A 70 -14.33 0.29 -9.27
CA LEU A 70 -15.29 1.12 -8.53
C LEU A 70 -16.56 0.35 -8.11
N TYR A 71 -16.73 -0.87 -8.62
CA TYR A 71 -17.91 -1.71 -8.47
C TYR A 71 -17.59 -2.97 -7.66
N ASP A 72 -18.63 -3.65 -7.18
CA ASP A 72 -18.56 -4.96 -6.50
C ASP A 72 -17.66 -5.02 -5.24
N GLY A 73 -17.37 -3.87 -4.65
CA GLY A 73 -16.49 -3.74 -3.50
C GLY A 73 -15.00 -3.73 -3.86
N GLY A 74 -14.66 -3.35 -5.10
CA GLY A 74 -13.29 -3.28 -5.59
C GLY A 74 -12.38 -2.28 -4.89
N PHE A 75 -11.08 -2.34 -5.19
CA PHE A 75 -10.05 -1.51 -4.58
C PHE A 75 -10.39 -0.01 -4.60
N GLN A 76 -10.78 0.54 -5.76
CA GLN A 76 -11.13 1.95 -5.86
C GLN A 76 -12.38 2.29 -5.03
N ASN A 77 -13.36 1.38 -4.92
CA ASN A 77 -14.53 1.57 -4.06
C ASN A 77 -14.14 1.60 -2.57
N TYR A 78 -13.24 0.72 -2.17
CA TYR A 78 -12.68 0.69 -0.82
C TYR A 78 -11.91 1.99 -0.51
N MET A 79 -11.06 2.47 -1.41
CA MET A 79 -10.33 3.73 -1.23
C MET A 79 -11.26 4.96 -1.12
N LEU A 80 -12.41 4.94 -1.80
CA LEU A 80 -13.44 5.98 -1.66
C LEU A 80 -14.04 6.04 -0.24
N SER A 81 -13.99 4.95 0.53
CA SER A 81 -14.44 4.94 1.93
C SER A 81 -13.53 5.74 2.87
N VAL A 82 -12.33 6.09 2.41
CA VAL A 82 -11.35 6.93 3.12
C VAL A 82 -10.96 8.15 2.31
N TYR A 83 -11.89 8.66 1.50
CA TYR A 83 -11.77 9.92 0.78
C TYR A 83 -10.62 9.97 -0.23
N LEU A 84 -10.19 8.82 -0.76
CA LEU A 84 -9.25 8.74 -1.87
C LEU A 84 -10.02 8.40 -3.15
N SER A 85 -9.93 9.28 -4.15
CA SER A 85 -10.53 9.07 -5.47
C SER A 85 -9.49 9.19 -6.57
N THR A 86 -9.84 8.73 -7.78
CA THR A 86 -9.03 8.97 -8.97
C THR A 86 -8.76 10.47 -9.16
N GLN A 87 -7.68 10.79 -9.87
CA GLN A 87 -7.28 12.17 -10.17
C GLN A 87 -8.42 13.01 -10.80
N CYS A 88 -8.24 14.33 -10.77
CA CYS A 88 -9.24 15.31 -11.18
C CYS A 88 -9.89 14.96 -12.53
N LEU A 89 -11.22 14.82 -12.55
CA LEU A 89 -12.01 14.45 -13.73
C LEU A 89 -11.56 13.17 -14.45
N GLY A 90 -10.86 12.26 -13.75
CA GLY A 90 -10.33 11.03 -14.31
C GLY A 90 -9.10 11.21 -15.22
N ALA A 91 -8.54 12.42 -15.28
CA ALA A 91 -7.33 12.68 -16.06
C ALA A 91 -6.06 12.41 -15.23
N GLN A 92 -5.13 11.65 -15.81
CA GLN A 92 -3.83 11.39 -15.21
C GLN A 92 -2.88 12.55 -15.51
N PHE A 93 -2.61 13.38 -14.50
CA PHE A 93 -1.75 14.57 -14.65
C PHE A 93 -0.31 14.33 -14.17
N SER A 94 -0.07 13.26 -13.42
CA SER A 94 1.25 12.84 -12.99
C SER A 94 1.89 11.85 -13.98
N ALA A 95 3.22 11.86 -14.07
CA ALA A 95 3.95 10.82 -14.80
C ALA A 95 3.62 9.43 -14.21
N VAL A 96 3.39 8.46 -15.10
CA VAL A 96 3.24 7.05 -14.74
C VAL A 96 4.56 6.57 -14.15
N GLN A 97 4.51 5.98 -12.95
CA GLN A 97 5.66 5.29 -12.35
C GLN A 97 5.58 3.78 -12.59
N GLU A 98 6.69 3.08 -12.37
CA GLU A 98 6.73 1.62 -12.42
C GLU A 98 7.16 1.02 -11.08
N ALA A 99 6.99 -0.28 -10.91
CA ALA A 99 7.50 -1.03 -9.76
C ALA A 99 8.02 -2.40 -10.19
N ASN A 100 9.14 -2.85 -9.61
CA ASN A 100 9.67 -4.20 -9.84
C ASN A 100 9.28 -5.12 -8.67
N LEU A 101 8.08 -5.70 -8.72
CA LEU A 101 7.52 -6.47 -7.60
C LEU A 101 7.88 -7.96 -7.60
N ASP A 102 8.34 -8.49 -8.75
CA ASP A 102 8.58 -9.92 -8.97
C ASP A 102 10.02 -10.23 -9.47
N GLY A 103 10.87 -9.20 -9.57
CA GLY A 103 12.29 -9.30 -9.93
C GLY A 103 12.61 -9.62 -11.39
N ARG A 104 11.59 -9.69 -12.25
CA ARG A 104 11.75 -10.00 -13.69
C ARG A 104 11.59 -8.76 -14.56
N THR A 105 10.45 -8.11 -14.44
CA THR A 105 10.04 -6.96 -15.24
C THR A 105 9.29 -5.98 -14.38
N ASN A 106 9.45 -4.70 -14.67
CA ASN A 106 8.64 -3.68 -14.05
C ASN A 106 7.17 -3.84 -14.47
N VAL A 107 6.27 -3.53 -13.54
CA VAL A 107 4.85 -3.35 -13.80
C VAL A 107 4.53 -1.86 -13.74
N SER A 108 3.69 -1.38 -14.66
CA SER A 108 3.26 0.01 -14.69
C SER A 108 2.23 0.28 -13.59
N GLU A 109 2.24 1.51 -13.08
CA GLU A 109 1.21 2.01 -12.16
C GLU A 109 -0.19 1.80 -12.73
N ILE A 110 -1.11 1.33 -11.89
CA ILE A 110 -2.51 1.14 -12.30
C ILE A 110 -3.21 2.50 -12.34
N GLN A 111 -3.14 3.25 -11.22
CA GLN A 111 -3.68 4.59 -11.12
C GLN A 111 -3.05 5.32 -9.91
N THR A 112 -3.10 6.65 -9.96
CA THR A 112 -2.92 7.52 -8.80
C THR A 112 -4.28 7.88 -8.19
N LEU A 113 -4.38 7.82 -6.86
CA LEU A 113 -5.50 8.32 -6.08
C LEU A 113 -5.07 9.54 -5.24
N ARG A 114 -5.96 10.51 -5.10
CA ARG A 114 -5.74 11.78 -4.40
C ARG A 114 -6.86 12.00 -3.38
N TYR A 115 -6.54 12.70 -2.30
CA TYR A 115 -7.54 13.10 -1.30
C TYR A 115 -8.64 13.93 -1.96
N ASN A 116 -9.89 13.59 -1.66
CA ASN A 116 -11.04 14.14 -2.34
C ASN A 116 -11.84 15.13 -1.48
N TYR A 117 -11.38 15.51 -0.29
CA TYR A 117 -12.04 16.49 0.58
C TYR A 117 -13.55 16.22 0.82
N GLY A 118 -13.99 14.96 0.74
CA GLY A 118 -15.39 14.57 0.89
C GLY A 118 -16.20 14.56 -0.40
N ASP A 119 -15.66 15.01 -1.54
CA ASP A 119 -16.31 14.97 -2.85
C ASP A 119 -15.55 14.04 -3.82
N PRO A 120 -16.05 12.82 -4.10
CA PRO A 120 -15.36 11.85 -4.93
C PRO A 120 -15.35 12.18 -6.42
N TYR A 121 -16.04 13.22 -6.87
CA TYR A 121 -16.12 13.60 -8.29
C TYR A 121 -15.20 14.76 -8.64
N ILE A 122 -15.19 15.81 -7.80
CA ILE A 122 -14.41 17.03 -8.05
C ILE A 122 -13.37 17.33 -6.99
N GLY A 123 -13.41 16.63 -5.85
CA GLY A 123 -12.55 16.95 -4.73
C GLY A 123 -11.06 16.67 -4.98
N SER A 124 -10.74 15.68 -5.82
CA SER A 124 -9.36 15.46 -6.26
C SER A 124 -8.84 16.59 -7.17
N CYS A 125 -9.71 17.43 -7.74
CA CYS A 125 -9.30 18.68 -8.40
C CYS A 125 -8.88 19.75 -7.40
N ARG A 126 -9.52 19.78 -6.22
CA ARG A 126 -9.15 20.69 -5.14
C ARG A 126 -7.79 20.33 -4.57
N GLU A 127 -7.49 19.04 -4.44
CA GLU A 127 -6.19 18.55 -3.98
C GLU A 127 -5.04 19.07 -4.84
N THR A 128 -5.23 19.18 -6.16
CA THR A 128 -4.23 19.80 -7.03
C THR A 128 -3.80 21.18 -6.53
N PHE A 129 -4.71 21.98 -5.97
CA PHE A 129 -4.38 23.33 -5.50
C PHE A 129 -4.02 23.41 -4.02
N GLU A 130 -4.32 22.39 -3.21
CA GLU A 130 -4.18 22.46 -1.75
C GLU A 130 -3.17 21.45 -1.18
N GLY A 131 -2.86 20.39 -1.92
CA GLY A 131 -2.06 19.25 -1.47
C GLY A 131 -2.83 18.35 -0.52
N GLY A 132 -2.45 17.08 -0.45
CA GLY A 132 -3.12 16.14 0.44
C GLY A 132 -2.55 14.74 0.34
N GLN A 133 -3.31 13.79 0.85
CA GLN A 133 -2.93 12.39 0.75
C GLN A 133 -2.90 11.96 -0.73
N HIS A 134 -1.80 11.30 -1.10
CA HIS A 134 -1.52 10.85 -2.44
C HIS A 134 -1.10 9.38 -2.41
N LEU A 135 -1.63 8.58 -3.33
CA LEU A 135 -1.43 7.14 -3.37
C LEU A 135 -1.24 6.66 -4.80
N ARG A 136 -0.16 5.96 -5.08
CA ARG A 136 0.03 5.17 -6.31
C ARG A 136 -0.03 3.69 -5.98
N TYR A 137 -0.49 2.84 -6.90
CA TYR A 137 -0.59 1.40 -6.63
C TYR A 137 -0.34 0.50 -7.84
N TRP A 138 0.10 -0.71 -7.51
CA TRP A 138 0.49 -1.78 -8.43
C TRP A 138 0.00 -3.13 -7.90
N THR A 139 -0.20 -4.11 -8.79
CA THR A 139 -0.48 -5.49 -8.41
C THR A 139 0.76 -6.35 -8.62
N GLN A 140 1.14 -7.15 -7.61
CA GLN A 140 2.18 -8.15 -7.75
C GLN A 140 1.67 -9.33 -8.58
N ASN A 141 2.34 -9.66 -9.69
CA ASN A 141 1.83 -10.66 -10.63
C ASN A 141 1.83 -12.07 -10.05
N SER A 142 2.79 -12.41 -9.19
CA SER A 142 2.90 -13.76 -8.65
C SER A 142 1.87 -14.10 -7.56
N THR A 143 1.24 -13.10 -6.94
CA THR A 143 0.32 -13.31 -5.79
C THR A 143 -1.04 -12.66 -6.01
N GLY A 144 -1.10 -11.50 -6.66
CA GLY A 144 -2.28 -10.64 -6.72
C GLY A 144 -2.37 -9.61 -5.60
N ALA A 145 -1.37 -9.52 -4.71
CA ALA A 145 -1.32 -8.50 -3.67
C ALA A 145 -1.19 -7.10 -4.29
N ILE A 146 -1.75 -6.08 -3.62
CA ILE A 146 -1.64 -4.68 -4.05
C ILE A 146 -0.55 -4.00 -3.23
N PHE A 147 0.46 -3.45 -3.90
CA PHE A 147 1.52 -2.64 -3.31
C PHE A 147 1.23 -1.16 -3.58
N MET A 148 1.43 -0.30 -2.58
CA MET A 148 1.09 1.10 -2.66
C MET A 148 2.24 1.98 -2.18
N ALA A 149 2.50 3.06 -2.91
CA ALA A 149 3.32 4.18 -2.45
C ALA A 149 2.37 5.28 -1.95
N VAL A 150 2.37 5.51 -0.64
CA VAL A 150 1.48 6.46 0.03
C VAL A 150 2.30 7.61 0.59
N SER A 151 1.87 8.83 0.30
CA SER A 151 2.51 10.06 0.74
C SER A 151 1.48 11.15 1.06
N VAL A 152 1.97 12.29 1.55
CA VAL A 152 1.23 13.55 1.57
C VAL A 152 2.00 14.57 0.74
N GLU A 153 1.35 15.09 -0.30
CA GLU A 153 1.89 16.09 -1.21
C GLU A 153 1.54 17.51 -0.74
N MET A 154 2.41 18.46 -1.06
CA MET A 154 2.13 19.88 -0.99
C MET A 154 1.22 20.33 -2.15
N GLU A 155 0.69 21.54 -2.04
CA GLU A 155 -0.03 22.23 -3.12
C GLU A 155 0.80 22.42 -4.40
N LEU A 156 0.13 22.58 -5.54
CA LEU A 156 0.75 22.86 -6.84
C LEU A 156 1.69 24.08 -6.83
N ALA A 157 1.41 25.10 -6.01
CA ALA A 157 2.28 26.28 -5.89
C ALA A 157 3.70 25.93 -5.39
N LYS A 158 3.85 24.76 -4.77
CA LYS A 158 5.12 24.17 -4.32
C LYS A 158 5.56 22.98 -5.19
N GLY A 159 4.94 22.81 -6.36
CA GLY A 159 5.28 21.79 -7.33
C GLY A 159 4.89 20.37 -6.94
N HIS A 160 3.92 20.19 -6.03
CA HIS A 160 3.55 18.87 -5.49
C HIS A 160 4.72 18.13 -4.82
N ASP A 161 5.64 18.86 -4.19
CA ASP A 161 6.68 18.28 -3.35
C ASP A 161 6.07 17.50 -2.16
N ILE A 162 6.82 16.58 -1.58
CA ILE A 162 6.36 15.81 -0.43
C ILE A 162 6.53 16.64 0.84
N ILE A 163 5.53 16.67 1.73
CA ILE A 163 5.68 17.37 3.01
C ILE A 163 6.78 16.73 3.86
N ARG A 164 7.29 17.47 4.84
CA ARG A 164 8.14 16.91 5.89
C ARG A 164 7.46 15.71 6.56
N ASN A 165 8.18 14.60 6.73
CA ASN A 165 7.68 13.30 7.18
C ASN A 165 6.55 12.72 6.29
N GLY A 166 6.38 13.19 5.05
CA GLY A 166 5.20 12.93 4.22
C GLY A 166 4.98 11.48 3.83
N TYR A 167 6.04 10.66 3.71
CA TYR A 167 5.88 9.22 3.44
C TYR A 167 5.33 8.48 4.67
N ASN A 168 5.90 8.68 5.85
CA ASN A 168 5.40 8.03 7.07
C ASN A 168 4.01 8.59 7.44
N ALA A 169 3.83 9.91 7.38
CA ALA A 169 2.56 10.58 7.64
C ALA A 169 1.46 10.12 6.68
N GLY A 170 1.75 10.00 5.38
CA GLY A 170 0.78 9.52 4.39
C GLY A 170 0.28 8.11 4.68
N ARG A 171 1.21 7.18 4.97
CA ARG A 171 0.90 5.83 5.41
C ARG A 171 0.04 5.81 6.66
N ASP A 172 0.44 6.56 7.69
CA ASP A 172 -0.21 6.53 9.00
C ASP A 172 -1.58 7.22 8.97
N PHE A 173 -1.77 8.27 8.17
CA PHE A 173 -3.08 8.86 7.92
C PHE A 173 -4.01 7.88 7.19
N LEU A 174 -3.49 7.11 6.22
CA LEU A 174 -4.29 6.09 5.55
C LEU A 174 -4.76 5.04 6.55
N VAL A 175 -3.86 4.51 7.37
CA VAL A 175 -4.21 3.53 8.41
C VAL A 175 -5.22 4.10 9.40
N GLY A 176 -5.03 5.33 9.86
CA GLY A 176 -5.97 5.98 10.78
C GLY A 176 -7.38 6.09 10.21
N ASN A 177 -7.50 6.49 8.94
CA ASN A 177 -8.78 6.57 8.25
C ASN A 177 -9.41 5.18 8.01
N LEU A 178 -8.62 4.21 7.56
CA LEU A 178 -9.08 2.83 7.29
C LEU A 178 -9.57 2.11 8.55
N THR A 179 -9.02 2.47 9.71
CA THR A 179 -9.37 1.89 11.00
C THR A 179 -10.29 2.80 11.82
N ASN A 180 -10.76 3.90 11.24
CA ASN A 180 -11.69 4.86 11.83
C ASN A 180 -11.26 5.33 13.24
N LEU A 181 -9.96 5.64 13.39
CA LEU A 181 -9.43 6.17 14.64
C LEU A 181 -9.93 7.60 14.84
N THR A 182 -10.32 7.92 16.08
CA THR A 182 -10.78 9.26 16.46
C THR A 182 -9.61 10.23 16.66
N GLU A 183 -8.42 9.71 16.92
CA GLU A 183 -7.20 10.49 17.12
C GLU A 183 -6.14 10.09 16.08
N PRO A 184 -5.36 11.04 15.54
CA PRO A 184 -4.28 10.73 14.61
C PRO A 184 -3.25 9.78 15.22
N LEU A 185 -2.73 8.86 14.40
CA LEU A 185 -1.60 8.03 14.79
C LEU A 185 -0.37 8.90 15.09
N ASN A 186 0.25 8.66 16.24
CA ASN A 186 1.59 9.17 16.49
C ASN A 186 2.61 8.20 15.88
N GLY A 187 3.05 8.49 14.66
CA GLY A 187 4.01 7.68 13.92
C GLY A 187 5.28 7.34 14.70
N ARG A 188 5.74 8.23 15.59
CA ARG A 188 6.94 8.01 16.42
C ARG A 188 6.78 6.89 17.46
N ASN A 189 5.54 6.52 17.79
CA ASN A 189 5.25 5.44 18.73
C ASN A 189 4.98 4.10 18.02
N LEU A 190 5.00 4.07 16.67
CA LEU A 190 4.75 2.86 15.92
C LEU A 190 5.96 1.92 15.97
N THR A 191 5.68 0.63 15.97
CA THR A 191 6.67 -0.44 15.98
C THR A 191 6.28 -1.49 14.94
N ASN A 192 7.18 -2.41 14.63
CA ASN A 192 6.91 -3.56 13.76
C ASN A 192 5.99 -4.63 14.38
N THR A 193 5.35 -4.30 15.50
CA THR A 193 4.30 -5.09 16.16
C THR A 193 3.00 -4.30 16.35
N SER A 194 2.96 -3.03 15.93
CA SER A 194 1.75 -2.22 16.03
C SER A 194 0.65 -2.79 15.14
N THR A 195 -0.56 -2.89 15.69
CA THR A 195 -1.74 -3.40 14.98
C THR A 195 -2.93 -2.49 15.21
N PHE A 196 -3.78 -2.37 14.20
CA PHE A 196 -5.03 -1.60 14.26
C PHE A 196 -6.14 -2.38 13.55
N ALA A 197 -7.38 -2.16 13.95
CA ALA A 197 -8.53 -2.74 13.27
C ALA A 197 -9.71 -1.79 13.31
N GLY A 198 -10.50 -1.74 12.24
CA GLY A 198 -11.68 -0.90 12.18
C GLY A 198 -12.47 -1.11 10.90
N SER A 199 -13.54 -0.34 10.74
CA SER A 199 -14.39 -0.47 9.56
C SER A 199 -14.76 0.88 8.95
N THR A 200 -14.84 0.89 7.63
CA THR A 200 -15.27 2.04 6.82
C THR A 200 -16.43 1.64 5.93
N ARG A 201 -17.13 2.63 5.34
CA ARG A 201 -18.29 2.38 4.49
C ARG A 201 -18.31 3.30 3.29
N TYR A 202 -18.62 2.74 2.12
CA TYR A 202 -18.90 3.52 0.91
C TYR A 202 -19.93 2.80 0.03
N ARG A 203 -20.91 3.54 -0.52
CA ARG A 203 -21.99 2.99 -1.38
C ARG A 203 -22.62 1.69 -0.85
N ASN A 204 -22.90 1.61 0.45
CA ASN A 204 -23.47 0.44 1.14
C ASN A 204 -22.60 -0.83 1.18
N TYR A 205 -21.31 -0.72 0.84
CA TYR A 205 -20.31 -1.71 1.24
C TYR A 205 -19.69 -1.31 2.57
N THR A 206 -19.60 -2.26 3.50
CA THR A 206 -18.82 -2.11 4.75
C THR A 206 -17.54 -2.92 4.60
N TYR A 207 -16.39 -2.28 4.82
CA TYR A 207 -15.07 -2.89 4.78
C TYR A 207 -14.51 -2.94 6.19
N HIS A 208 -14.20 -4.13 6.70
CA HIS A 208 -13.40 -4.31 7.90
C HIS A 208 -11.93 -4.45 7.50
N THR A 209 -11.04 -3.73 8.17
CA THR A 209 -9.61 -3.71 7.87
C THR A 209 -8.82 -4.05 9.12
N ASP A 210 -8.05 -5.12 9.07
CA ASP A 210 -6.99 -5.43 10.02
C ASP A 210 -5.65 -4.92 9.45
N VAL A 211 -4.89 -4.20 10.27
CA VAL A 211 -3.60 -3.61 9.90
C VAL A 211 -2.53 -4.13 10.82
N ARG A 212 -1.41 -4.56 10.23
CA ARG A 212 -0.19 -4.89 10.94
C ARG A 212 0.99 -4.11 10.37
N TYR A 213 1.69 -3.39 11.21
CA TYR A 213 2.98 -2.82 10.85
C TYR A 213 4.06 -3.88 10.90
N VAL A 214 4.94 -3.86 9.90
CA VAL A 214 6.07 -4.77 9.78
C VAL A 214 7.33 -4.01 9.44
N SER A 215 8.50 -4.61 9.68
CA SER A 215 9.80 -4.05 9.30
C SER A 215 10.61 -5.08 8.50
N GLY A 216 11.68 -4.60 7.87
CA GLY A 216 12.60 -5.44 7.09
C GLY A 216 12.26 -5.52 5.60
N LEU A 217 11.16 -4.92 5.16
CA LEU A 217 10.84 -4.73 3.73
C LEU A 217 11.47 -3.43 3.19
N LEU A 218 11.42 -2.37 3.99
CA LEU A 218 12.09 -1.10 3.76
C LEU A 218 13.15 -0.88 4.84
N GLN A 219 14.22 -0.17 4.49
CA GLN A 219 15.21 0.29 5.46
C GLN A 219 14.73 1.56 6.15
N ASN A 220 15.10 1.75 7.42
CA ASN A 220 14.93 3.02 8.12
C ASN A 220 16.06 3.97 7.68
N SER A 221 15.85 4.66 6.55
CA SER A 221 16.90 5.40 5.84
C SER A 221 16.34 6.49 4.92
N SER A 222 17.21 7.39 4.49
CA SER A 222 16.99 8.35 3.41
C SER A 222 17.60 7.90 2.08
N GLU A 223 18.37 6.80 2.10
CA GLU A 223 19.05 6.25 0.94
C GLU A 223 18.06 5.78 -0.12
N ASP A 224 18.30 6.19 -1.36
CA ASP A 224 17.48 5.91 -2.55
C ASP A 224 16.02 6.42 -2.49
N ILE A 225 15.66 7.18 -1.45
CA ILE A 225 14.33 7.76 -1.31
C ILE A 225 14.21 9.05 -2.11
N ASN A 226 13.21 9.13 -2.99
CA ASN A 226 12.91 10.35 -3.72
C ASN A 226 12.51 11.47 -2.72
N HIS A 227 12.88 12.72 -3.02
CA HIS A 227 12.63 13.88 -2.12
C HIS A 227 13.30 13.82 -0.73
N TYR A 228 14.22 12.88 -0.45
CA TYR A 228 14.72 12.62 0.90
C TYR A 228 15.10 13.88 1.72
N ILE A 229 15.77 14.86 1.10
CA ILE A 229 16.20 16.12 1.77
C ILE A 229 15.02 16.93 2.31
N THR A 230 13.88 16.98 1.60
CA THR A 230 12.70 17.76 1.99
C THR A 230 11.80 16.98 2.94
N VAL A 231 11.90 15.64 2.96
CA VAL A 231 11.03 14.76 3.74
C VAL A 231 11.62 14.44 5.13
N GLU A 232 12.94 14.46 5.31
CA GLU A 232 13.59 14.28 6.63
C GLU A 232 13.00 15.21 7.71
N ASP A 233 12.81 14.70 8.93
CA ASP A 233 12.14 15.41 10.03
C ASP A 233 12.91 15.26 11.35
N ASP A 234 13.21 16.36 12.04
CA ASP A 234 13.86 16.34 13.36
C ASP A 234 15.13 15.46 13.47
N GLY A 235 15.92 15.36 12.39
CA GLY A 235 17.11 14.52 12.32
C GLY A 235 16.83 13.02 12.12
N LEU A 236 15.57 12.66 11.85
CA LEU A 236 15.14 11.33 11.43
C LEU A 236 15.16 11.24 9.89
N PRO A 237 15.43 10.04 9.34
CA PRO A 237 15.45 9.82 7.90
C PRO A 237 14.08 10.00 7.25
N ALA A 238 14.06 10.05 5.91
CA ALA A 238 12.86 10.23 5.10
C ALA A 238 11.78 9.16 5.35
N ILE A 239 12.17 7.92 5.69
CA ILE A 239 11.27 6.84 6.09
C ILE A 239 11.76 6.10 7.33
N ASP A 240 10.82 5.59 8.13
CA ASP A 240 11.09 4.82 9.36
C ASP A 240 11.33 3.31 9.12
N GLY A 241 11.24 2.86 7.86
CA GLY A 241 11.39 1.46 7.47
C GLY A 241 10.19 0.56 7.78
N LEU A 242 9.08 1.12 8.28
CA LEU A 242 7.86 0.37 8.53
C LEU A 242 6.96 0.32 7.28
N VAL A 243 6.30 -0.82 7.10
CA VAL A 243 5.29 -1.05 6.07
C VAL A 243 4.00 -1.48 6.75
N ALA A 244 2.86 -0.89 6.35
CA ALA A 244 1.56 -1.31 6.82
C ALA A 244 0.99 -2.42 5.91
N VAL A 245 0.76 -3.60 6.48
CA VAL A 245 0.12 -4.73 5.77
C VAL A 245 -1.35 -4.79 6.19
N LEU A 246 -2.24 -4.75 5.20
CA LEU A 246 -3.68 -4.69 5.34
C LEU A 246 -4.29 -6.05 4.98
N THR A 247 -5.25 -6.51 5.78
CA THR A 247 -6.18 -7.59 5.44
C THR A 247 -7.60 -7.03 5.48
N VAL A 248 -8.32 -7.09 4.37
CA VAL A 248 -9.60 -6.40 4.20
C VAL A 248 -10.72 -7.42 3.95
N THR A 249 -11.77 -7.37 4.76
CA THR A 249 -12.97 -8.20 4.63
C THR A 249 -14.19 -7.33 4.34
N ILE A 250 -15.02 -7.69 3.35
CA ILE A 250 -16.29 -7.01 3.09
C ILE A 250 -17.36 -7.64 3.98
N THR A 251 -17.73 -6.95 5.06
CA THR A 251 -18.71 -7.46 6.04
C THR A 251 -20.15 -7.21 5.64
N ASP A 252 -20.42 -6.19 4.83
CA ASP A 252 -21.75 -5.90 4.27
C ASP A 252 -21.66 -5.51 2.80
N ARG A 253 -22.71 -5.86 2.04
CA ARG A 253 -22.85 -5.56 0.61
C ARG A 253 -24.25 -4.97 0.32
N PRO A 254 -24.40 -4.13 -0.73
CA PRO A 254 -25.71 -3.69 -1.20
C PRO A 254 -26.61 -4.87 -1.60
N GLU A 255 -27.91 -4.76 -1.34
CA GLU A 255 -28.88 -5.76 -1.75
C GLU A 255 -28.78 -6.07 -3.26
N GLY A 256 -28.80 -7.36 -3.62
CA GLY A 256 -28.67 -7.84 -5.01
C GLY A 256 -27.25 -8.11 -5.50
N THR A 257 -26.21 -7.77 -4.74
CA THR A 257 -24.81 -8.13 -5.09
C THR A 257 -24.42 -9.46 -4.44
N MET A 258 -24.56 -10.58 -5.18
CA MET A 258 -24.21 -11.90 -4.66
C MET A 258 -22.69 -12.10 -4.56
N SER A 259 -22.23 -12.67 -3.45
CA SER A 259 -20.82 -13.10 -3.28
C SER A 259 -20.45 -14.21 -4.26
N ALA A 260 -19.16 -14.42 -4.54
CA ALA A 260 -18.71 -15.51 -5.41
C ALA A 260 -19.19 -16.89 -4.91
N ALA A 261 -19.17 -17.12 -3.59
CA ALA A 261 -19.71 -18.32 -2.98
C ALA A 261 -21.22 -18.47 -3.23
N GLN A 262 -21.99 -17.40 -3.08
CA GLN A 262 -23.44 -17.40 -3.35
C GLN A 262 -23.77 -17.63 -4.83
N ARG A 263 -22.97 -17.08 -5.76
CA ARG A 263 -23.12 -17.35 -7.20
C ARG A 263 -22.90 -18.83 -7.50
N THR A 264 -21.90 -19.46 -6.88
CA THR A 264 -21.57 -20.87 -7.10
C THR A 264 -22.72 -21.78 -6.65
N VAL A 265 -23.33 -21.48 -5.49
CA VAL A 265 -24.50 -22.20 -4.97
C VAL A 265 -25.73 -21.99 -5.86
N ALA A 266 -25.97 -20.75 -6.32
CA ALA A 266 -27.07 -20.45 -7.22
C ALA A 266 -26.93 -21.17 -8.58
N SER A 267 -25.72 -21.19 -9.16
CA SER A 267 -25.44 -21.91 -10.40
C SER A 267 -25.62 -23.42 -10.26
N ALA A 268 -25.18 -24.00 -9.15
CA ALA A 268 -25.39 -25.43 -8.87
C ALA A 268 -26.89 -25.77 -8.71
N ALA A 269 -27.66 -24.90 -8.05
CA ALA A 269 -29.10 -25.08 -7.89
C ALA A 269 -29.85 -24.98 -9.23
N LEU A 270 -29.49 -24.02 -10.11
CA LEU A 270 -30.06 -23.94 -11.46
C LEU A 270 -29.70 -25.15 -12.32
N ALA A 271 -28.45 -25.63 -12.25
CA ALA A 271 -28.03 -26.82 -12.99
C ALA A 271 -28.79 -28.08 -12.51
N ALA A 272 -28.98 -28.25 -11.21
CA ALA A 272 -29.76 -29.36 -10.65
C ALA A 272 -31.24 -29.29 -11.05
N ALA A 273 -31.84 -28.08 -11.07
CA ALA A 273 -33.21 -27.89 -11.52
C ALA A 273 -33.37 -28.20 -13.02
N ALA A 274 -32.43 -27.79 -13.86
CA ALA A 274 -32.43 -28.13 -15.29
C ALA A 274 -32.28 -29.64 -15.53
N LEU A 275 -31.45 -30.32 -14.73
CA LEU A 275 -31.29 -31.77 -14.80
C LEU A 275 -32.58 -32.50 -14.38
N ALA A 276 -33.27 -32.02 -13.34
CA ALA A 276 -34.53 -32.59 -12.88
C ALA A 276 -35.65 -32.48 -13.93
N VAL A 277 -35.71 -31.35 -14.66
CA VAL A 277 -36.66 -31.16 -15.77
C VAL A 277 -36.33 -32.08 -16.95
N ALA A 278 -35.05 -32.30 -17.25
CA ALA A 278 -34.62 -33.19 -18.34
C ALA A 278 -34.89 -34.69 -18.07
N VAL A 279 -35.03 -35.10 -16.80
CA VAL A 279 -35.36 -36.49 -16.41
C VAL A 279 -36.88 -36.74 -16.41
N LEU A 280 -37.68 -35.68 -16.48
CA LEU A 280 -39.15 -35.73 -16.48
C LEU A 280 -39.77 -35.64 -17.90
N LEU A 281 -38.95 -35.61 -18.95
CA LEU A 281 -39.32 -35.68 -20.37
C LEU A 281 -38.81 -36.99 -20.99
#